data_AF-A0A6A6JGS1-F1
#
_entry.id   AF-A0A6A6JGS1-F1
#
_cell.length_a   1.000
_cell.length_b   1.000
_cell.length_c   1.000
_cell.angle_alpha   90.00
_cell.angle_beta   90.00
_cell.angle_gamma   90.00
#
_symmetry.space_group_name_H-M   'P 1'
#
loop_
_entity.id
_entity.type
_entity.pdbx_description
1 polymer ?
#
loop_
_entity_poly.entity_id
_entity_poly.type
_entity_poly.pdbx_seq_one_letter_code
_entity_poly.pdbx_strand_id
1 'polypeptide(L)'
;MSPAAISNTAPAPSNGEKTSSTSISSSSSLAKEADSIPAWVKPDLSRLMRVEHCPGNFAARSLSLVDLPAGAIFARITSPTRALCAYSSVQATRSLHIELNNDLVYINHSCRPTLIFDMPRWEVRVNPDLKEGLRAGDELTFFYPSTEWDMAQPFDCLCKQPECRGRISGAKDMPAKVLAEYWLNPHIEELLHEKGVEFEKNGA
;
A
#
# COMPACT_ATOMS: atom_id res chain seq x y z
N MET A 1 11.61 10.25 42.51
CA MET A 1 11.43 11.70 42.68
C MET A 1 10.71 12.22 41.44
N SER A 2 9.49 12.72 41.61
CA SER A 2 8.73 13.45 40.58
C SER A 2 9.40 14.79 40.27
N PRO A 3 9.06 15.39 39.11
CA PRO A 3 8.12 16.52 39.10
C PRO A 3 7.04 16.37 38.00
N ALA A 4 5.73 16.49 38.31
CA ALA A 4 4.89 17.70 38.25
C ALA A 4 4.85 18.34 36.83
N ALA A 5 3.86 18.00 35.99
CA ALA A 5 2.49 18.55 35.89
C ALA A 5 2.41 19.94 35.21
N ILE A 6 1.93 19.99 33.96
CA ILE A 6 1.15 21.13 33.42
C ILE A 6 0.02 20.59 32.54
N SER A 7 -1.19 20.82 33.02
CA SER A 7 -2.48 20.57 32.38
C SER A 7 -2.88 21.83 31.63
N ASN A 8 -3.23 21.73 30.34
CA ASN A 8 -3.92 22.79 29.62
C ASN A 8 -5.22 22.24 29.03
N THR A 9 -6.31 22.50 29.74
CA THR A 9 -7.70 22.38 29.30
C THR A 9 -8.01 23.43 28.23
N ALA A 10 -8.53 23.00 27.08
CA ALA A 10 -9.22 23.84 26.10
C ALA A 10 -10.75 23.62 26.21
N PRO A 11 -11.58 24.67 26.05
CA PRO A 11 -13.02 24.57 26.28
C PRO A 11 -13.76 23.91 25.10
N ALA A 12 -14.86 23.25 25.45
CA ALA A 12 -15.80 22.60 24.53
C ALA A 12 -16.64 23.61 23.72
N PRO A 13 -16.96 23.31 22.45
CA PRO A 13 -18.05 23.98 21.74
C PRO A 13 -19.39 23.26 21.93
N SER A 14 -20.43 24.07 22.10
CA SER A 14 -21.83 23.72 22.37
C SER A 14 -22.59 23.14 21.17
N ASN A 15 -23.45 22.14 21.42
CA ASN A 15 -24.64 21.80 20.61
C ASN A 15 -25.49 23.08 20.41
N GLY A 16 -26.20 23.36 19.31
CA GLY A 16 -26.75 22.50 18.26
C GLY A 16 -28.28 22.56 18.32
N GLU A 17 -28.94 23.36 17.48
CA GLU A 17 -30.35 23.20 17.10
C GLU A 17 -30.72 24.09 15.89
N LYS A 18 -31.05 23.49 14.74
CA LYS A 18 -32.40 23.56 14.11
C LYS A 18 -32.45 22.97 12.69
N THR A 19 -33.41 22.05 12.56
CA THR A 19 -34.38 21.82 11.48
C THR A 19 -33.94 21.33 10.10
N SER A 20 -34.42 20.12 9.84
CA SER A 20 -34.68 19.45 8.57
C SER A 20 -35.38 20.31 7.52
N SER A 21 -34.96 20.17 6.27
CA SER A 21 -35.88 20.14 5.14
C SER A 21 -35.36 19.19 4.07
N THR A 22 -36.20 18.21 3.77
CA THR A 22 -36.02 17.16 2.79
C THR A 22 -36.30 17.73 1.40
N SER A 23 -35.37 17.55 0.45
CA SER A 23 -35.73 17.54 -0.97
C SER A 23 -34.95 16.42 -1.67
N ILE A 24 -35.70 15.37 -1.97
CA ILE A 24 -35.30 14.28 -2.85
C ILE A 24 -35.23 14.86 -4.26
N SER A 25 -34.07 14.75 -4.91
CA SER A 25 -33.92 14.98 -6.34
C SER A 25 -32.94 13.93 -6.85
N SER A 26 -33.50 12.75 -7.08
CA SER A 26 -32.89 11.66 -7.84
C SER A 26 -32.70 12.08 -9.29
N SER A 27 -31.66 11.51 -9.91
CA SER A 27 -31.31 11.50 -11.35
C SER A 27 -30.34 12.59 -11.86
N SER A 28 -29.07 12.19 -12.02
CA SER A 28 -28.16 12.59 -13.14
C SER A 28 -26.67 12.27 -12.95
N SER A 29 -26.24 11.51 -11.92
CA SER A 29 -24.80 11.30 -11.65
C SER A 29 -24.05 10.45 -12.68
N LEU A 30 -24.73 9.61 -13.46
CA LEU A 30 -24.07 8.68 -14.42
C LEU A 30 -23.46 9.38 -15.65
N ALA A 31 -23.90 10.59 -15.99
CA ALA A 31 -23.44 11.28 -17.21
C ALA A 31 -22.17 12.11 -17.04
N LYS A 32 -21.71 12.37 -15.79
CA LYS A 32 -20.55 13.24 -15.52
C LYS A 32 -19.20 12.53 -15.53
N GLU A 33 -19.16 11.21 -15.45
CA GLU A 33 -17.91 10.46 -15.31
C GLU A 33 -17.14 10.31 -16.64
N ALA A 34 -17.87 10.27 -17.77
CA ALA A 34 -17.33 9.96 -19.10
C ALA A 34 -16.40 11.05 -19.68
N ASP A 35 -16.49 12.29 -19.21
CA ASP A 35 -15.67 13.42 -19.69
C ASP A 35 -14.42 13.69 -18.82
N SER A 36 -14.19 12.89 -17.79
CA SER A 36 -13.02 13.06 -16.91
C SER A 36 -11.88 12.13 -17.32
N ILE A 37 -10.67 12.67 -17.43
CA ILE A 37 -9.45 11.87 -17.58
C ILE A 37 -9.40 10.90 -16.39
N PRO A 38 -9.28 9.57 -16.62
CA PRO A 38 -9.25 8.63 -15.52
C PRO A 38 -8.14 8.93 -14.52
N ALA A 39 -8.41 8.73 -13.23
CA ALA A 39 -7.50 9.12 -12.16
C ALA A 39 -6.13 8.43 -12.27
N TRP A 40 -6.04 7.25 -12.90
CA TRP A 40 -4.78 6.55 -13.14
C TRP A 40 -3.93 7.14 -14.29
N VAL A 41 -4.49 8.00 -15.15
CA VAL A 41 -3.76 8.63 -16.26
C VAL A 41 -2.93 9.81 -15.77
N LYS A 42 -3.49 10.63 -14.87
CA LYS A 42 -2.78 11.67 -14.11
C LYS A 42 -3.03 11.39 -12.64
N PRO A 43 -2.13 10.65 -11.95
CA PRO A 43 -2.38 10.16 -10.59
C PRO A 43 -2.61 11.32 -9.64
N ASP A 44 -3.88 11.59 -9.39
CA ASP A 44 -4.36 12.32 -8.24
C ASP A 44 -4.72 11.25 -7.20
N LEU A 45 -3.80 11.01 -6.27
CA LEU A 45 -3.97 9.96 -5.26
C LEU A 45 -5.23 10.16 -4.44
N SER A 46 -5.70 11.41 -4.26
CA SER A 46 -6.94 11.71 -3.52
C SER A 46 -8.20 11.17 -4.20
N ARG A 47 -8.12 10.87 -5.50
CA ARG A 47 -9.18 10.21 -6.28
C ARG A 47 -9.04 8.70 -6.35
N LEU A 48 -7.89 8.15 -5.96
CA LEU A 48 -7.56 6.73 -6.05
C LEU A 48 -7.60 6.03 -4.71
N MET A 49 -7.21 6.73 -3.63
CA MET A 49 -7.11 6.19 -2.29
C MET A 49 -7.50 7.19 -1.22
N ARG A 50 -7.84 6.65 -0.05
CA ARG A 50 -7.88 7.40 1.20
C ARG A 50 -7.05 6.70 2.26
N VAL A 51 -6.40 7.49 3.11
CA VAL A 51 -5.72 6.99 4.31
C VAL A 51 -6.64 7.17 5.50
N GLU A 52 -6.93 6.09 6.20
CA GLU A 52 -7.66 6.11 7.46
C GLU A 52 -6.66 5.96 8.61
N HIS A 53 -6.54 6.99 9.45
CA HIS A 53 -5.71 6.96 10.65
C HIS A 53 -6.52 6.42 11.83
N CYS A 54 -6.25 5.18 12.24
CA CYS A 54 -6.85 4.64 13.46
C CYS A 54 -5.98 4.92 14.70
N PRO A 55 -6.58 4.94 15.91
CA PRO A 55 -5.82 5.05 17.15
C PRO A 55 -4.83 3.89 17.31
N GLY A 56 -3.63 4.19 17.80
CA GLY A 56 -2.57 3.22 18.05
C GLY A 56 -1.36 3.38 17.13
N ASN A 57 -0.30 2.62 17.41
CA ASN A 57 0.92 2.66 16.62
C ASN A 57 0.74 1.83 15.33
N PHE A 58 1.18 2.37 14.19
CA PHE A 58 1.11 1.71 12.88
C PHE A 58 -0.32 1.27 12.50
N ALA A 59 -1.32 2.01 12.96
CA ALA A 59 -2.74 1.67 12.79
C ALA A 59 -3.39 2.41 11.60
N ALA A 60 -2.61 3.13 10.79
CA ALA A 60 -3.12 3.69 9.55
C ALA A 60 -3.37 2.58 8.53
N ARG A 61 -4.39 2.73 7.69
CA ARG A 61 -4.65 1.84 6.55
C ARG A 61 -5.03 2.63 5.32
N SER A 62 -4.69 2.09 4.16
CA SER A 62 -4.99 2.68 2.86
C SER A 62 -6.15 1.94 2.21
N LEU A 63 -7.16 2.64 1.73
CA LEU A 63 -8.32 2.05 1.07
C LEU A 63 -8.46 2.55 -0.35
N SER A 64 -8.85 1.66 -1.28
CA SER A 64 -9.17 2.02 -2.65
C SER A 64 -10.43 2.88 -2.71
N LEU A 65 -10.45 3.87 -3.61
CA LEU A 65 -11.64 4.63 -3.97
C LEU A 65 -12.19 4.25 -5.36
N VAL A 66 -11.55 3.31 -6.03
CA VAL A 66 -11.85 2.93 -7.42
C VAL A 66 -11.91 1.42 -7.60
N ASP A 67 -12.65 1.00 -8.63
CA ASP A 67 -12.63 -0.36 -9.15
C ASP A 67 -11.62 -0.45 -10.29
N LEU A 68 -10.75 -1.46 -10.26
CA LEU A 68 -9.75 -1.69 -11.30
C LEU A 68 -9.58 -3.19 -11.58
N PRO A 69 -9.43 -3.61 -12.85
CA PRO A 69 -9.19 -5.02 -13.16
C PRO A 69 -7.78 -5.45 -12.72
N ALA A 70 -7.57 -6.77 -12.60
CA ALA A 70 -6.27 -7.36 -12.32
C ALA A 70 -5.19 -6.83 -13.28
N GLY A 71 -4.01 -6.49 -12.74
CA GLY A 71 -2.88 -5.98 -13.54
C GLY A 71 -3.01 -4.53 -14.02
N ALA A 72 -4.12 -3.84 -13.78
CA ALA A 72 -4.26 -2.42 -14.11
C ALA A 72 -3.27 -1.54 -13.34
N ILE A 73 -2.89 -0.41 -13.91
CA ILE A 73 -2.10 0.61 -13.19
C ILE A 73 -3.02 1.26 -12.16
N PHE A 74 -2.64 1.19 -10.88
CA PHE A 74 -3.29 1.90 -9.80
C PHE A 74 -2.76 3.33 -9.73
N ALA A 75 -1.45 3.51 -9.62
CA ALA A 75 -0.79 4.82 -9.56
C ALA A 75 0.61 4.76 -10.19
N ARG A 76 1.16 5.92 -10.58
CA ARG A 76 2.58 6.06 -10.95
C ARG A 76 3.37 6.68 -9.79
N ILE A 77 4.61 6.26 -9.63
CA ILE A 77 5.54 6.81 -8.63
C ILE A 77 6.27 8.00 -9.28
N THR A 78 5.78 9.22 -9.07
CA THR A 78 6.21 10.41 -9.85
C THR A 78 7.13 11.38 -9.10
N SER A 79 7.25 11.26 -7.78
CA SER A 79 8.04 12.21 -6.96
C SER A 79 8.97 11.53 -5.94
N PRO A 80 9.62 10.40 -6.28
CA PRO A 80 10.48 9.72 -5.32
C PRO A 80 11.76 10.53 -5.08
N THR A 81 12.28 10.47 -3.85
CA THR A 81 13.62 10.97 -3.51
C THR A 81 14.48 9.82 -3.00
N ARG A 82 15.79 9.89 -3.22
CA ARG A 82 16.72 8.89 -2.69
C ARG A 82 16.68 8.89 -1.16
N ALA A 83 16.73 7.72 -0.56
CA ALA A 83 16.64 7.51 0.87
C ALA A 83 17.68 6.49 1.37
N LEU A 84 17.86 6.46 2.69
CA LEU A 84 18.48 5.33 3.36
C LEU A 84 17.44 4.22 3.59
N CYS A 85 17.88 3.00 3.88
CA CYS A 85 16.98 1.95 4.31
C CYS A 85 16.34 2.34 5.66
N ALA A 86 15.03 2.47 5.66
CA ALA A 86 14.21 2.95 6.76
C ALA A 86 12.83 2.29 6.68
N TYR A 87 12.05 2.37 7.77
CA TYR A 87 10.71 1.76 7.80
C TYR A 87 9.73 2.34 6.76
N SER A 88 9.95 3.58 6.33
CA SER A 88 9.15 4.31 5.34
C SER A 88 9.66 4.17 3.90
N SER A 89 10.90 3.71 3.72
CA SER A 89 11.50 3.67 2.39
C SER A 89 11.20 2.37 1.66
N VAL A 90 11.24 2.43 0.33
CA VAL A 90 11.05 1.28 -0.56
C VAL A 90 12.34 1.02 -1.31
N GLN A 91 12.79 -0.23 -1.34
CA GLN A 91 13.93 -0.64 -2.17
C GLN A 91 13.50 -0.71 -3.65
N ALA A 92 14.03 0.22 -4.45
CA ALA A 92 13.71 0.35 -5.87
C ALA A 92 14.66 -0.46 -6.77
N THR A 93 15.91 -0.64 -6.34
CA THR A 93 16.92 -1.47 -6.99
C THR A 93 17.85 -2.07 -5.94
N ARG A 94 18.85 -2.86 -6.35
CA ARG A 94 19.89 -3.42 -5.45
C ARG A 94 20.47 -2.39 -4.48
N SER A 95 20.73 -1.17 -4.94
CA SER A 95 21.48 -0.14 -4.19
C SER A 95 20.71 1.17 -4.00
N LEU A 96 19.41 1.19 -4.30
CA LEU A 96 18.57 2.37 -4.20
C LEU A 96 17.37 2.10 -3.31
N HIS A 97 17.28 2.85 -2.21
CA HIS A 97 16.03 3.08 -1.50
C HIS A 97 15.47 4.45 -1.86
N ILE A 98 14.15 4.56 -1.81
CA ILE A 98 13.43 5.80 -2.08
C ILE A 98 12.43 6.11 -0.97
N GLU A 99 12.19 7.40 -0.73
CA GLU A 99 10.95 7.86 -0.11
C GLU A 99 9.93 8.14 -1.21
N LEU A 100 8.68 7.72 -1.01
CA LEU A 100 7.59 7.92 -1.98
C LEU A 100 7.07 9.37 -1.98
N ASN A 101 7.25 10.09 -0.86
CA ASN A 101 6.84 11.48 -0.65
C ASN A 101 5.34 11.76 -0.88
N ASN A 102 4.49 10.74 -0.73
CA ASN A 102 3.05 10.83 -0.85
C ASN A 102 2.35 9.66 -0.12
N ASP A 103 1.02 9.63 -0.18
CA ASP A 103 0.17 8.71 0.58
C ASP A 103 0.40 7.21 0.27
N LEU A 104 1.08 6.86 -0.82
CA LEU A 104 1.47 5.47 -1.10
C LEU A 104 2.32 4.86 0.03
N VAL A 105 2.99 5.69 0.85
CA VAL A 105 3.75 5.25 2.03
C VAL A 105 2.88 4.55 3.08
N TYR A 106 1.56 4.76 3.08
CA TYR A 106 0.63 4.15 4.02
C TYR A 106 0.04 2.82 3.51
N ILE A 107 0.51 2.29 2.39
CA ILE A 107 0.07 0.99 1.87
C ILE A 107 0.74 -0.11 2.71
N ASN A 108 -0.07 -0.87 3.44
CA ASN A 108 0.41 -1.86 4.41
C ASN A 108 0.83 -3.18 3.75
N HIS A 109 1.47 -4.03 4.55
CA HIS A 109 1.78 -5.39 4.16
C HIS A 109 0.54 -6.30 4.17
N SER A 110 0.45 -7.20 3.20
CA SER A 110 -0.40 -8.41 3.29
C SER A 110 0.30 -9.61 2.66
N CYS A 111 0.09 -10.80 3.25
CA CYS A 111 0.51 -12.07 2.65
C CYS A 111 -0.39 -12.50 1.48
N ARG A 112 -1.56 -11.85 1.30
CA ARG A 112 -2.41 -11.91 0.10
C ARG A 112 -2.61 -10.47 -0.40
N PRO A 113 -1.65 -9.92 -1.16
CA PRO A 113 -1.62 -8.50 -1.48
C PRO A 113 -2.62 -8.14 -2.59
N THR A 114 -3.19 -6.94 -2.49
CA THR A 114 -4.08 -6.37 -3.53
C THR A 114 -3.31 -5.62 -4.62
N LEU A 115 -2.09 -5.17 -4.32
CA LEU A 115 -1.22 -4.41 -5.21
C LEU A 115 0.19 -5.03 -5.32
N ILE A 116 0.89 -4.65 -6.39
CA ILE A 116 2.33 -4.84 -6.56
C ILE A 116 3.01 -3.50 -6.82
N PHE A 117 4.26 -3.36 -6.37
CA PHE A 117 5.12 -2.22 -6.65
C PHE A 117 6.11 -2.62 -7.74
N ASP A 118 5.80 -2.26 -8.98
CA ASP A 118 6.63 -2.50 -10.18
C ASP A 118 7.68 -1.39 -10.30
N MET A 119 8.82 -1.60 -9.62
CA MET A 119 9.90 -0.62 -9.54
C MET A 119 10.60 -0.35 -10.87
N PRO A 120 10.80 -1.35 -11.77
CA PRO A 120 11.31 -1.09 -13.12
C PRO A 120 10.44 -0.12 -13.93
N ARG A 121 9.12 -0.17 -13.74
CA ARG A 121 8.17 0.73 -14.43
C ARG A 121 7.80 1.98 -13.65
N TRP A 122 8.20 2.08 -12.38
CA TRP A 122 7.76 3.15 -11.46
C TRP A 122 6.24 3.21 -11.34
N GLU A 123 5.61 2.04 -11.20
CA GLU A 123 4.16 1.87 -11.17
C GLU A 123 3.72 1.04 -9.97
N VAL A 124 2.62 1.46 -9.33
CA VAL A 124 1.84 0.62 -8.44
C VAL A 124 0.70 0.03 -9.27
N ARG A 125 0.56 -1.30 -9.27
CA ARG A 125 -0.40 -2.01 -10.11
C ARG A 125 -1.28 -2.91 -9.27
N VAL A 126 -2.53 -3.12 -9.70
CA VAL A 126 -3.38 -4.17 -9.13
C VAL A 126 -2.68 -5.51 -9.33
N ASN A 127 -2.60 -6.31 -8.27
CA ASN A 127 -1.96 -7.61 -8.33
C ASN A 127 -2.60 -8.45 -9.46
N PRO A 128 -1.84 -8.94 -10.46
CA PRO A 128 -2.37 -9.78 -11.54
C PRO A 128 -3.03 -11.09 -11.06
N ASP A 129 -2.70 -11.54 -9.85
CA ASP A 129 -3.28 -12.74 -9.24
C ASP A 129 -4.59 -12.48 -8.49
N LEU A 130 -4.94 -11.21 -8.25
CA LEU A 130 -6.26 -10.82 -7.75
C LEU A 130 -7.28 -10.86 -8.90
N LYS A 131 -7.77 -12.06 -9.26
CA LYS A 131 -8.56 -12.31 -10.48
C LYS A 131 -9.85 -11.50 -10.55
N GLU A 132 -10.46 -11.21 -9.41
CA GLU A 132 -11.62 -10.35 -9.28
C GLU A 132 -11.31 -8.87 -9.56
N GLY A 133 -10.04 -8.47 -9.49
CA GLY A 133 -9.60 -7.09 -9.53
C GLY A 133 -9.75 -6.37 -8.18
N LEU A 134 -9.33 -5.12 -8.13
CA LEU A 134 -9.50 -4.26 -6.96
C LEU A 134 -10.91 -3.65 -6.97
N ARG A 135 -11.52 -3.52 -5.78
CA ARG A 135 -12.80 -2.81 -5.58
C ARG A 135 -12.61 -1.58 -4.69
N ALA A 136 -13.47 -0.59 -4.90
CA ALA A 136 -13.58 0.54 -3.98
C ALA A 136 -13.93 0.04 -2.57
N GLY A 137 -13.19 0.52 -1.58
CA GLY A 137 -13.28 0.08 -0.19
C GLY A 137 -12.33 -1.06 0.18
N ASP A 138 -11.71 -1.74 -0.78
CA ASP A 138 -10.67 -2.74 -0.49
C ASP A 138 -9.45 -2.09 0.15
N GLU A 139 -8.81 -2.81 1.08
CA GLU A 139 -7.54 -2.38 1.64
C GLU A 139 -6.42 -2.53 0.59
N LEU A 140 -5.66 -1.44 0.41
CA LEU A 140 -4.49 -1.39 -0.43
C LEU A 140 -3.32 -1.98 0.35
N THR A 141 -2.82 -3.11 -0.13
CA THR A 141 -1.72 -3.84 0.49
C THR A 141 -0.76 -4.39 -0.55
N PHE A 142 0.52 -4.52 -0.20
CA PHE A 142 1.49 -5.22 -1.04
C PHE A 142 2.36 -6.17 -0.21
N PHE A 143 3.04 -7.09 -0.89
CA PHE A 143 3.94 -8.02 -0.23
C PHE A 143 5.31 -7.38 -0.07
N TYR A 144 5.63 -6.83 1.10
CA TYR A 144 6.90 -6.09 1.31
C TYR A 144 8.17 -6.81 0.83
N PRO A 145 8.35 -8.14 1.03
CA PRO A 145 9.52 -8.83 0.49
C PRO A 145 9.63 -8.85 -1.05
N SER A 146 8.58 -8.44 -1.79
CA SER A 146 8.67 -8.24 -3.24
C SER A 146 9.55 -7.05 -3.64
N THR A 147 9.75 -6.08 -2.74
CA THR A 147 10.67 -4.95 -2.92
C THR A 147 11.87 -5.06 -2.00
N GLU A 148 11.67 -5.48 -0.74
CA GLU A 148 12.69 -5.42 0.32
C GLU A 148 13.51 -6.71 0.44
N TRP A 149 14.82 -6.61 0.24
CA TRP A 149 15.75 -7.72 0.50
C TRP A 149 15.94 -7.95 1.99
N ASP A 150 16.28 -6.89 2.72
CA ASP A 150 16.53 -6.89 4.16
C ASP A 150 15.85 -5.65 4.75
N MET A 151 14.86 -5.87 5.62
CA MET A 151 14.04 -4.77 6.13
C MET A 151 14.71 -4.07 7.31
N ALA A 152 14.68 -2.74 7.31
CA ALA A 152 15.15 -1.93 8.45
C ALA A 152 14.45 -2.28 9.78
N GLN A 153 13.17 -2.67 9.71
CA GLN A 153 12.37 -3.03 10.88
C GLN A 153 11.47 -4.23 10.57
N PRO A 154 11.93 -5.46 10.87
CA PRO A 154 11.09 -6.65 10.82
C PRO A 154 9.91 -6.57 11.79
N PHE A 155 8.79 -7.22 11.46
CA PHE A 155 7.57 -7.19 12.27
C PHE A 155 6.79 -8.50 12.21
N ASP A 156 5.92 -8.73 13.20
CA ASP A 156 4.96 -9.84 13.18
C ASP A 156 3.72 -9.43 12.39
N CYS A 157 3.38 -10.18 11.34
CA CYS A 157 2.31 -9.83 10.42
C CYS A 157 0.92 -9.97 11.04
N LEU A 158 0.10 -8.93 10.86
CA LEU A 158 -1.27 -8.85 11.35
C LEU A 158 -2.30 -8.85 10.22
N CYS A 159 -1.94 -9.32 9.02
CA CYS A 159 -2.83 -9.30 7.84
C CYS A 159 -4.03 -10.26 7.93
N LYS A 160 -3.99 -11.22 8.86
CA LYS A 160 -5.05 -12.23 9.14
C LYS A 160 -5.47 -13.08 7.94
N GLN A 161 -4.67 -13.12 6.87
CA GLN A 161 -4.92 -14.02 5.74
C GLN A 161 -4.65 -15.47 6.15
N PRO A 162 -5.38 -16.47 5.60
CA PRO A 162 -5.16 -17.88 5.93
C PRO A 162 -3.72 -18.33 5.64
N GLU A 163 -3.09 -17.79 4.59
CA GLU A 163 -1.72 -18.07 4.15
C GLU A 163 -0.70 -17.11 4.76
N CYS A 164 -1.00 -16.53 5.93
CA CYS A 164 -0.10 -15.59 6.60
C CYS A 164 1.27 -16.23 6.90
N ARG A 165 2.35 -15.50 6.58
CA ARG A 165 3.74 -15.96 6.78
C ARG A 165 4.31 -15.65 8.16
N GLY A 166 3.51 -15.09 9.06
CA GLY A 166 3.94 -14.73 10.41
C GLY A 166 4.91 -13.56 10.39
N ARG A 167 6.18 -13.77 10.72
CA ARG A 167 7.17 -12.70 10.79
C ARG A 167 7.69 -12.30 9.40
N ILE A 168 7.75 -11.00 9.13
CA ILE A 168 8.23 -10.42 7.87
C ILE A 168 9.53 -9.65 8.13
N SER A 169 10.59 -10.02 7.41
CA SER A 169 11.94 -9.42 7.56
C SER A 169 12.64 -9.09 6.23
N GLY A 170 11.92 -9.16 5.11
CA GLY A 170 12.48 -9.06 3.77
C GLY A 170 12.71 -10.43 3.11
N ALA A 171 13.08 -10.42 1.82
CA ALA A 171 13.21 -11.63 1.01
C ALA A 171 14.42 -12.49 1.39
N LYS A 172 15.49 -11.88 1.91
CA LYS A 172 16.77 -12.55 2.21
C LYS A 172 16.58 -13.81 3.05
N ASP A 173 15.73 -13.76 4.07
CA ASP A 173 15.58 -14.84 5.06
C ASP A 173 14.33 -15.70 4.84
N MET A 174 13.57 -15.45 3.76
CA MET A 174 12.35 -16.18 3.46
C MET A 174 12.61 -17.43 2.61
N PRO A 175 11.88 -18.55 2.80
CA PRO A 175 12.06 -19.73 1.97
C PRO A 175 11.74 -19.45 0.49
N ALA A 176 12.60 -19.92 -0.41
CA ALA A 176 12.46 -19.74 -1.86
C ALA A 176 11.10 -20.20 -2.39
N LYS A 177 10.59 -21.33 -1.89
CA LYS A 177 9.29 -21.88 -2.26
C LYS A 177 8.13 -20.92 -1.94
N VAL A 178 8.24 -20.18 -0.84
CA VAL A 178 7.24 -19.17 -0.46
C VAL A 178 7.35 -17.96 -1.38
N LEU A 179 8.57 -17.47 -1.61
CA LEU A 179 8.80 -16.34 -2.51
C LEU A 179 8.32 -16.62 -3.94
N ALA A 180 8.36 -17.88 -4.39
CA ALA A 180 7.93 -18.30 -5.72
C ALA A 180 6.41 -18.18 -5.93
N GLU A 181 5.64 -18.02 -4.86
CA GLU A 181 4.20 -17.77 -4.89
C GLU A 181 3.87 -16.27 -5.13
N TYR A 182 4.88 -15.40 -5.14
CA TYR A 182 4.69 -13.95 -5.25
C TYR A 182 5.36 -13.38 -6.51
N TRP A 183 4.78 -12.27 -6.99
CA TRP A 183 5.50 -11.39 -7.90
C TRP A 183 6.63 -10.69 -7.13
N LEU A 184 7.86 -10.78 -7.66
CA LEU A 184 9.05 -10.15 -7.09
C LEU A 184 9.61 -9.13 -8.09
N ASN A 185 10.19 -8.05 -7.58
CA ASN A 185 10.97 -7.16 -8.42
C ASN A 185 12.26 -7.84 -8.89
N PRO A 186 12.77 -7.51 -10.09
CA PRO A 186 13.99 -8.12 -10.64
C PRO A 186 15.19 -8.05 -9.70
N HIS A 187 15.38 -6.95 -8.96
CA HIS A 187 16.51 -6.84 -8.04
C HIS A 187 16.45 -7.83 -6.88
N ILE A 188 15.25 -8.27 -6.48
CA ILE A 188 15.09 -9.33 -5.48
C ILE A 188 15.43 -10.68 -6.08
N GLU A 189 14.99 -10.96 -7.31
CA GLU A 189 15.33 -12.20 -8.02
C GLU A 189 16.84 -12.33 -8.24
N GLU A 190 17.51 -11.24 -8.63
CA GLU A 190 18.97 -11.16 -8.76
C GLU A 190 19.67 -11.46 -7.43
N LEU A 191 19.22 -10.85 -6.32
CA LEU A 191 19.80 -11.07 -4.99
C LEU A 191 19.59 -12.51 -4.48
N LEU A 192 18.46 -13.13 -4.79
CA LEU A 192 18.21 -14.55 -4.50
C LEU A 192 19.17 -15.45 -5.27
N HIS A 193 19.33 -15.21 -6.58
CA HIS A 193 20.22 -15.98 -7.42
C HIS A 193 21.67 -15.89 -6.94
N GLU A 194 22.16 -14.70 -6.57
CA GLU A 194 23.50 -14.50 -5.99
C GLU A 194 23.70 -15.23 -4.66
N LYS A 195 22.64 -15.36 -3.85
CA LYS A 195 22.67 -16.13 -2.60
C LYS A 195 22.76 -17.65 -2.85
N GLY A 196 22.71 -18.11 -4.10
CA GLY A 196 22.68 -19.52 -4.46
C GLY A 196 21.30 -20.15 -4.25
N VAL A 197 20.25 -19.32 -4.25
CA VAL A 197 18.87 -19.79 -4.15
C VAL A 197 18.32 -19.97 -5.57
N GLU A 198 18.15 -21.23 -5.98
CA GLU A 198 17.41 -21.55 -7.20
C GLU A 198 15.93 -21.20 -7.00
N PHE A 199 15.43 -20.33 -7.87
CA PHE A 199 14.07 -19.80 -7.84
C PHE A 199 13.43 -20.08 -9.20
N GLU A 200 12.52 -21.05 -9.24
CA GLU A 200 11.68 -21.30 -10.40
C GLU A 200 10.27 -20.78 -10.10
N LYS A 201 9.80 -19.80 -10.89
CA LYS A 201 8.39 -19.38 -10.81
C LYS A 201 7.52 -20.52 -11.32
N ASN A 202 6.54 -20.93 -10.52
CA ASN A 202 5.53 -21.88 -10.96
C ASN A 202 4.64 -21.22 -12.04
N GLY A 203 4.95 -21.49 -13.31
CA GLY A 203 4.08 -21.21 -14.46
C GLY A 203 4.15 -19.79 -15.01
N ALA A 204 4.84 -19.65 -16.15
CA ALA A 204 4.58 -18.60 -17.13
C ALA A 204 3.45 -19.03 -18.08
#